data_AF-U3GWW1-F1
#
_entry.id   AF-U3GWW1-F1
#
_cell.length_a   1.000
_cell.length_b   1.000
_cell.length_c   1.000
_cell.angle_alpha   90.00
_cell.angle_beta   90.00
_cell.angle_gamma   90.00
#
_symmetry.space_group_name_H-M   'P 1'
#
loop_
_entity.id
_entity.type
_entity.pdbx_description
1 polymer ?
#
loop_
_entity_poly.entity_id
_entity_poly.type
_entity_poly.pdbx_seq_one_letter_code
_entity_poly.pdbx_strand_id
1 'polypeptide(L)'
;MGTIRKKEAINFYRNLYSSALKTNSNLKMGVLTGIVQVAKEGIFSGLNNVITYNILGNDFETFFGLSEEEVENSLKYFELEYEIEEVKKWYDGYKFGNSEVYNPWSIINYLRTKELQAYWVNTSDNALIYDSLKNSTVDVFNNLQTLFEGKEIKKEISPFFTFEELSKFDGIWQLMVYNGYLKINKKLSNDEYMIKIPNYEIQTFFKKGFIDKFLVSGKKRKHLKVRM
;
A
#
# COMPACT_ATOMS: atom_id res chain seq x y z
N MET A 1 28.50 13.50 3.85
CA MET A 1 27.65 14.08 4.92
C MET A 1 26.33 13.31 5.12
N GLY A 2 25.63 12.86 4.06
CA GLY A 2 24.36 12.10 4.18
C GLY A 2 24.47 10.73 4.87
N THR A 3 25.54 9.97 4.64
CA THR A 3 25.74 8.63 5.23
C THR A 3 25.97 8.65 6.74
N ILE A 4 26.56 9.74 7.28
CA ILE A 4 26.84 9.90 8.72
C ILE A 4 25.53 10.13 9.48
N ARG A 5 24.67 11.05 8.99
CA ARG A 5 23.35 11.31 9.59
C ARG A 5 22.42 10.09 9.54
N LYS A 6 22.49 9.30 8.46
CA LYS A 6 21.75 8.03 8.37
C LYS A 6 22.18 7.07 9.49
N LYS A 7 23.49 6.87 9.70
CA LYS A 7 24.01 5.99 10.76
C LYS A 7 23.66 6.49 12.17
N GLU A 8 23.71 7.79 12.41
CA GLU A 8 23.31 8.39 13.69
C GLU A 8 21.82 8.16 14.00
N ALA A 9 20.95 8.39 13.01
CA ALA A 9 19.51 8.14 13.15
C ALA A 9 19.22 6.65 13.41
N ILE A 10 19.86 5.75 12.65
CA ILE A 10 19.77 4.29 12.86
C ILE A 10 20.17 3.93 14.29
N ASN A 11 21.30 4.41 14.78
CA ASN A 11 21.78 4.12 16.13
C ASN A 11 20.85 4.68 17.22
N PHE A 12 20.32 5.88 17.02
CA PHE A 12 19.35 6.49 17.94
C PHE A 12 18.10 5.63 18.06
N TYR A 13 17.44 5.30 16.94
CA TYR A 13 16.22 4.50 16.95
C TYR A 13 16.47 3.09 17.47
N ARG A 14 17.63 2.49 17.19
CA ARG A 14 18.03 1.20 17.77
C ARG A 14 18.02 1.23 19.28
N ASN A 15 18.70 2.22 19.86
CA ASN A 15 18.84 2.31 21.31
C ASN A 15 17.49 2.62 21.95
N LEU A 16 16.70 3.49 21.33
CA LEU A 16 15.34 3.83 21.77
C LEU A 16 14.45 2.57 21.80
N TYR A 17 14.31 1.87 20.69
CA TYR A 17 13.43 0.70 20.60
C TYR A 17 13.93 -0.46 21.46
N SER A 18 15.24 -0.72 21.51
CA SER A 18 15.79 -1.77 22.38
C SER A 18 15.50 -1.48 23.85
N SER A 19 15.72 -0.24 24.29
CA SER A 19 15.51 0.15 25.69
C SER A 19 14.03 0.12 26.07
N ALA A 20 13.15 0.60 25.17
CA ALA A 20 11.72 0.70 25.43
C ALA A 20 11.00 -0.65 25.31
N LEU A 21 11.33 -1.48 24.31
CA LEU A 21 10.52 -2.63 23.89
C LEU A 21 11.11 -4.00 24.23
N LYS A 22 12.38 -4.08 24.65
CA LYS A 22 13.02 -5.36 25.02
C LYS A 22 13.44 -5.42 26.48
N THR A 23 14.17 -4.41 26.94
CA THR A 23 14.81 -4.43 28.26
C THR A 23 14.00 -3.71 29.33
N ASN A 24 12.82 -3.19 28.99
CA ASN A 24 11.97 -2.46 29.91
C ASN A 24 11.15 -3.43 30.79
N SER A 25 11.54 -3.57 32.05
CA SER A 25 10.83 -4.42 33.03
C SER A 25 9.41 -3.94 33.36
N ASN A 26 9.07 -2.70 33.02
CA ASN A 26 7.74 -2.13 33.23
C ASN A 26 6.82 -2.31 32.00
N LEU A 27 7.33 -2.81 30.87
CA LEU A 27 6.54 -3.03 29.67
C LEU A 27 5.98 -4.45 29.65
N LYS A 28 4.65 -4.58 29.67
CA LYS A 28 3.98 -5.88 29.49
C LYS A 28 3.87 -6.28 28.01
N MET A 29 3.54 -5.34 27.13
CA MET A 29 3.38 -5.53 25.69
C MET A 29 3.56 -4.21 24.94
N GLY A 30 4.14 -4.27 23.74
CA GLY A 30 4.22 -3.13 22.81
C GLY A 30 3.79 -3.55 21.41
N VAL A 31 3.13 -2.65 20.68
CA VAL A 31 2.70 -2.86 19.29
C VAL A 31 3.38 -1.80 18.43
N LEU A 32 3.94 -2.24 17.31
CA LEU A 32 4.54 -1.38 16.29
C LEU A 32 3.77 -1.55 14.99
N THR A 33 3.39 -0.43 14.38
CA THR A 33 2.67 -0.40 13.10
C THR A 33 3.43 0.45 12.10
N GLY A 34 3.48 0.00 10.85
CA GLY A 34 4.13 0.74 9.78
C GLY A 34 4.08 -0.03 8.46
N ILE A 35 4.40 0.67 7.37
CA ILE A 35 4.36 0.11 6.01
C ILE A 35 5.60 -0.73 5.72
N VAL A 36 6.77 -0.21 6.07
CA VAL A 36 8.07 -0.85 5.82
C VAL A 36 8.57 -1.46 7.12
N GLN A 37 8.94 -2.74 7.08
CA GLN A 37 9.64 -3.37 8.19
C GLN A 37 11.02 -2.75 8.32
N VAL A 38 11.35 -2.29 9.50
CA VAL A 38 12.66 -1.69 9.79
C VAL A 38 13.76 -2.79 9.96
N ALA A 39 13.45 -4.04 9.61
CA ALA A 39 14.25 -5.21 9.94
C ALA A 39 15.29 -5.58 8.86
N LYS A 40 16.49 -4.96 8.94
CA LYS A 40 17.82 -5.58 8.68
C LYS A 40 19.01 -4.61 8.80
N GLU A 41 18.80 -3.30 8.90
CA GLU A 41 19.91 -2.34 9.09
C GLU A 41 20.44 -2.30 10.54
N GLY A 42 20.83 -3.40 11.17
CA GLY A 42 21.52 -3.37 12.48
C GLY A 42 20.75 -2.74 13.66
N ILE A 43 19.55 -2.16 13.46
CA ILE A 43 18.65 -1.56 14.45
C ILE A 43 17.97 -2.65 15.28
N PHE A 44 17.57 -3.76 14.65
CA PHE A 44 16.83 -4.82 15.33
C PHE A 44 17.71 -6.04 15.69
N SER A 45 19.04 -6.00 15.53
CA SER A 45 19.89 -6.96 16.26
C SER A 45 19.73 -6.79 17.78
N GLY A 46 19.41 -5.57 18.22
CA GLY A 46 19.00 -5.27 19.59
C GLY A 46 17.58 -5.77 19.91
N LEU A 47 16.65 -5.78 18.94
CA LEU A 47 15.22 -6.07 19.12
C LEU A 47 14.77 -7.28 18.28
N ASN A 48 15.23 -8.47 18.68
CA ASN A 48 14.99 -9.75 18.00
C ASN A 48 13.80 -10.55 18.58
N ASN A 49 12.92 -9.90 19.35
CA ASN A 49 11.74 -10.47 19.98
C ASN A 49 10.42 -9.98 19.34
N VAL A 50 10.48 -9.42 18.13
CA VAL A 50 9.31 -8.93 17.41
C VAL A 50 8.66 -10.06 16.63
N ILE A 51 7.34 -10.21 16.80
CA ILE A 51 6.49 -11.02 15.93
C ILE A 51 5.86 -10.07 14.91
N THR A 52 6.01 -10.38 13.62
CA THR A 52 5.50 -9.54 12.54
C THR A 52 4.24 -10.14 11.97
N TYR A 53 3.17 -9.33 11.91
CA TYR A 53 1.96 -9.60 11.16
C TYR A 53 1.91 -8.65 9.97
N ASN A 54 1.67 -9.19 8.77
CA ASN A 54 1.62 -8.42 7.54
C ASN A 54 0.42 -8.82 6.69
N ILE A 55 0.20 -8.05 5.63
CA ILE A 55 -0.94 -8.20 4.72
C ILE A 55 -0.94 -9.47 3.87
N LEU A 56 0.15 -10.26 3.90
CA LEU A 56 0.26 -11.54 3.20
C LEU A 56 -0.18 -12.73 4.09
N GLY A 57 -0.34 -12.50 5.39
CA GLY A 57 -0.81 -13.48 6.36
C GLY A 57 -2.34 -13.54 6.48
N ASN A 58 -2.81 -14.50 7.28
CA ASN A 58 -4.25 -14.67 7.56
C ASN A 58 -4.66 -14.10 8.93
N ASP A 59 -3.69 -13.71 9.75
CA ASP A 59 -3.97 -13.11 11.05
C ASP A 59 -4.52 -11.69 10.87
N PHE A 60 -5.47 -11.31 11.73
CA PHE A 60 -6.06 -9.95 11.76
C PHE A 60 -6.72 -9.50 10.45
N GLU A 61 -7.12 -10.43 9.59
CA GLU A 61 -7.64 -10.13 8.25
C GLU A 61 -8.79 -9.11 8.22
N THR A 62 -9.69 -9.13 9.21
CA THR A 62 -10.80 -8.18 9.34
C THR A 62 -10.44 -6.85 9.99
N PHE A 63 -9.26 -6.71 10.61
CA PHE A 63 -8.85 -5.50 11.32
C PHE A 63 -8.19 -4.46 10.41
N PHE A 64 -7.92 -4.81 9.15
CA PHE A 64 -7.30 -3.90 8.17
C PHE A 64 -8.31 -3.01 7.43
N GLY A 65 -9.62 -3.22 7.63
CA GLY A 65 -10.66 -2.45 6.96
C GLY A 65 -12.02 -2.64 7.61
N LEU A 66 -13.08 -2.22 6.91
CA LEU A 66 -14.46 -2.53 7.28
C LEU A 66 -14.95 -3.74 6.49
N SER A 67 -15.65 -4.66 7.13
CA SER A 67 -16.33 -5.78 6.47
C SER A 67 -17.55 -5.32 5.67
N GLU A 68 -18.02 -6.14 4.74
CA GLU A 68 -19.24 -5.87 3.96
C GLU A 68 -20.45 -5.66 4.87
N GLU A 69 -20.61 -6.48 5.91
CA GLU A 69 -21.68 -6.34 6.91
C GLU A 69 -21.62 -4.99 7.66
N GLU A 70 -20.43 -4.53 8.07
CA GLU A 70 -20.27 -3.23 8.73
C GLU A 70 -20.62 -2.07 7.78
N VAL A 71 -20.25 -2.17 6.51
CA VAL A 71 -20.57 -1.16 5.49
C VAL A 71 -22.07 -1.15 5.19
N GLU A 72 -22.69 -2.30 4.96
CA GLU A 72 -24.15 -2.42 4.73
C GLU A 72 -24.95 -1.84 5.90
N ASN A 73 -24.59 -2.21 7.14
CA ASN A 73 -25.24 -1.67 8.33
C ASN A 73 -25.06 -0.16 8.46
N SER A 74 -23.88 0.36 8.12
CA SER A 74 -23.62 1.79 8.12
C SER A 74 -24.46 2.52 7.06
N LEU A 75 -24.51 2.01 5.82
CA LEU A 75 -25.33 2.59 4.75
C LEU A 75 -26.81 2.62 5.13
N LYS A 76 -27.30 1.53 5.73
CA LYS A 76 -28.66 1.45 6.25
C LYS A 76 -28.95 2.49 7.33
N TYR A 77 -28.03 2.67 8.27
CA TYR A 77 -28.17 3.67 9.31
C TYR A 77 -28.27 5.11 8.74
N PHE A 78 -27.61 5.38 7.61
CA PHE A 78 -27.63 6.68 6.94
C PHE A 78 -28.67 6.80 5.81
N GLU A 79 -29.53 5.79 5.61
CA GLU A 79 -30.56 5.73 4.55
C GLU A 79 -29.96 5.81 3.12
N LEU A 80 -28.86 5.08 2.87
CA LEU A 80 -28.08 5.05 1.62
C LEU A 80 -28.01 3.65 0.98
N GLU A 81 -28.93 2.74 1.31
CA GLU A 81 -28.85 1.32 0.90
C GLU A 81 -28.86 1.11 -0.61
N TYR A 82 -29.47 2.02 -1.37
CA TYR A 82 -29.56 1.96 -2.82
C TYR A 82 -28.21 2.17 -3.53
N GLU A 83 -27.16 2.54 -2.79
CA GLU A 83 -25.83 2.87 -3.30
C GLU A 83 -24.78 1.76 -3.07
N ILE A 84 -25.14 0.63 -2.44
CA ILE A 84 -24.16 -0.40 -2.03
C ILE A 84 -23.26 -0.89 -3.18
N GLU A 85 -23.82 -1.11 -4.37
CA GLU A 85 -23.05 -1.56 -5.54
C GLU A 85 -22.01 -0.54 -6.00
N GLU A 86 -22.37 0.75 -5.99
CA GLU A 86 -21.43 1.81 -6.35
C GLU A 86 -20.40 2.03 -5.23
N VAL A 87 -20.80 1.96 -3.96
CA VAL A 87 -19.90 2.00 -2.81
C VAL A 87 -18.87 0.86 -2.89
N LYS A 88 -19.31 -0.35 -3.23
CA LYS A 88 -18.44 -1.52 -3.44
C LYS A 88 -17.44 -1.28 -4.56
N LYS A 89 -17.92 -0.87 -5.73
CA LYS A 89 -17.06 -0.53 -6.87
C LYS A 89 -16.02 0.56 -6.56
N TRP A 90 -16.36 1.52 -5.71
CA TRP A 90 -15.47 2.63 -5.36
C TRP A 90 -14.46 2.29 -4.26
N TYR A 91 -14.85 1.55 -3.23
CA TYR A 91 -14.12 1.50 -1.96
C TYR A 91 -13.78 0.09 -1.44
N ASP A 92 -14.36 -0.95 -2.01
CA ASP A 92 -14.03 -2.34 -1.71
C ASP A 92 -12.72 -2.77 -2.39
N GLY A 93 -12.34 -4.03 -2.24
CA GLY A 93 -11.36 -4.69 -3.07
C GLY A 93 -10.07 -5.01 -2.33
N TYR A 94 -9.94 -4.76 -1.04
CA TYR A 94 -8.77 -5.24 -0.30
C TYR A 94 -9.03 -6.65 0.20
N LYS A 95 -8.10 -7.57 -0.09
CA LYS A 95 -8.18 -8.94 0.39
C LYS A 95 -7.01 -9.22 1.31
N PHE A 96 -7.30 -9.51 2.57
CA PHE A 96 -6.34 -9.95 3.57
C PHE A 96 -6.77 -11.35 4.01
N GLY A 97 -5.87 -12.33 3.94
CA GLY A 97 -6.25 -13.73 4.09
C GLY A 97 -7.44 -14.12 3.21
N ASN A 98 -8.55 -14.49 3.84
CA ASN A 98 -9.82 -14.84 3.19
C ASN A 98 -10.89 -13.74 3.27
N SER A 99 -10.64 -12.66 4.00
CA SER A 99 -11.59 -11.57 4.16
C SER A 99 -11.40 -10.48 3.10
N GLU A 100 -12.51 -10.02 2.53
CA GLU A 100 -12.58 -8.81 1.73
C GLU A 100 -13.05 -7.65 2.60
N VAL A 101 -12.34 -6.52 2.50
CA VAL A 101 -12.59 -5.34 3.33
C VAL A 101 -12.51 -4.04 2.52
N TYR A 102 -13.25 -3.06 3.02
CA TYR A 102 -13.34 -1.72 2.47
C TYR A 102 -12.36 -0.79 3.19
N ASN A 103 -11.89 0.25 2.49
CA ASN A 103 -11.07 1.29 3.10
C ASN A 103 -11.90 2.12 4.11
N PRO A 104 -11.57 2.11 5.43
CA PRO A 104 -12.39 2.79 6.43
C PRO A 104 -12.48 4.30 6.22
N TRP A 105 -11.39 4.93 5.78
CA TRP A 105 -11.36 6.37 5.55
C TRP A 105 -12.30 6.76 4.41
N SER A 106 -12.27 6.01 3.31
CA SER A 106 -13.15 6.28 2.17
C SER A 106 -14.62 6.10 2.53
N ILE A 107 -14.98 5.04 3.27
CA ILE A 107 -16.35 4.81 3.73
C ILE A 107 -16.81 5.93 4.68
N ILE A 108 -16.04 6.28 5.71
CA ILE A 108 -16.41 7.33 6.68
C ILE A 108 -16.65 8.67 5.96
N ASN A 109 -15.80 9.02 4.99
CA ASN A 109 -15.98 10.24 4.24
C ASN A 109 -17.19 10.18 3.32
N TYR A 110 -17.43 9.06 2.64
CA TYR A 110 -18.63 8.85 1.83
C TYR A 110 -19.90 8.99 2.67
N LEU A 111 -19.98 8.36 3.85
CA LEU A 111 -21.14 8.48 4.75
C LEU A 111 -21.38 9.93 5.18
N ARG A 112 -20.30 10.71 5.38
CA ARG A 112 -20.39 12.12 5.77
C ARG A 112 -20.86 13.04 4.64
N THR A 113 -20.33 12.87 3.43
CA THR A 113 -20.55 13.78 2.30
C THR A 113 -21.68 13.34 1.38
N LYS A 114 -21.99 12.04 1.37
CA LYS A 114 -22.89 11.34 0.44
C LYS A 114 -22.45 11.42 -1.02
N GLU A 115 -21.16 11.64 -1.27
CA GLU A 115 -20.59 11.78 -2.61
C GLU A 115 -19.55 10.70 -2.88
N LEU A 116 -19.67 10.01 -4.01
CA LEU A 116 -18.65 9.08 -4.49
C LEU A 116 -17.49 9.86 -5.10
N GLN A 117 -16.36 9.85 -4.39
CA GLN A 117 -15.12 10.47 -4.84
C GLN A 117 -13.91 9.80 -4.19
N ALA A 118 -12.73 10.23 -4.61
CA ALA A 118 -11.47 9.73 -4.09
C ALA A 118 -11.12 10.47 -2.77
N TYR A 119 -11.15 9.78 -1.65
CA TYR A 119 -10.93 10.33 -0.30
C TYR A 119 -9.55 9.98 0.26
N TRP A 120 -9.14 8.71 0.14
CA TRP A 120 -7.89 8.21 0.69
C TRP A 120 -6.69 8.75 -0.08
N VAL A 121 -6.73 8.68 -1.41
CA VAL A 121 -5.62 9.10 -2.27
C VAL A 121 -5.28 10.59 -2.10
N ASN A 122 -6.27 11.44 -1.80
CA ASN A 122 -6.08 12.87 -1.58
C ASN A 122 -5.34 13.21 -0.28
N THR A 123 -5.23 12.25 0.66
CA THR A 123 -4.53 12.41 1.93
C THR A 123 -3.13 11.80 1.94
N SER A 124 -2.76 11.05 0.89
CA SER A 124 -1.51 10.30 0.83
C SER A 124 -0.33 11.14 0.32
N ASP A 125 0.77 11.17 1.09
CA ASP A 125 2.06 11.67 0.60
C ASP A 125 2.69 10.63 -0.33
N ASN A 126 2.54 10.89 -1.63
CA ASN A 126 2.97 10.00 -2.70
C ASN A 126 4.45 10.21 -3.11
N ALA A 127 5.22 10.98 -2.35
CA ALA A 127 6.60 11.32 -2.70
C ALA A 127 7.47 10.08 -2.97
N LEU A 128 7.37 9.04 -2.12
CA LEU A 128 8.16 7.81 -2.27
C LEU A 128 7.82 7.03 -3.55
N ILE A 129 6.55 6.96 -3.92
CA ILE A 129 6.10 6.30 -5.16
C ILE A 129 6.60 7.09 -6.36
N TYR A 130 6.44 8.42 -6.34
CA TYR A 130 6.91 9.26 -7.44
C TYR A 130 8.43 9.25 -7.61
N ASP A 131 9.19 9.22 -6.51
CA ASP A 131 10.64 9.12 -6.56
C ASP A 131 11.09 7.76 -7.12
N SER A 132 10.42 6.68 -6.71
CA SER A 132 10.65 5.33 -7.25
C SER A 132 10.33 5.27 -8.76
N LEU A 133 9.25 5.91 -9.20
CA LEU A 133 8.86 5.95 -10.62
C LEU A 133 9.80 6.78 -11.50
N LYS A 134 10.41 7.84 -10.96
CA LYS A 134 11.25 8.77 -11.73
C LYS A 134 12.45 8.09 -12.40
N ASN A 135 13.00 7.06 -11.76
CA ASN A 135 14.16 6.30 -12.25
C ASN A 135 13.79 4.87 -12.67
N SER A 136 12.50 4.58 -12.86
CA SER A 136 12.01 3.25 -13.21
C SER A 136 12.26 2.87 -14.68
N THR A 137 12.23 1.57 -14.97
CA THR A 137 12.47 1.01 -16.31
C THR A 137 11.22 1.05 -17.19
N VAL A 138 11.39 0.89 -18.51
CA VAL A 138 10.28 0.75 -19.47
C VAL A 138 9.33 -0.38 -19.08
N ASP A 139 9.85 -1.48 -18.54
CA ASP A 139 9.03 -2.60 -18.08
C ASP A 139 8.08 -2.20 -16.94
N VAL A 140 8.49 -1.30 -16.04
CA VAL A 140 7.60 -0.77 -15.00
C VAL A 140 6.45 0.01 -15.64
N PHE A 141 6.73 0.86 -16.63
CA PHE A 141 5.69 1.62 -17.34
C PHE A 141 4.71 0.71 -18.08
N ASN A 142 5.18 -0.36 -18.74
CA ASN A 142 4.33 -1.33 -19.43
C ASN A 142 3.40 -2.09 -18.45
N ASN A 143 3.94 -2.47 -17.28
CA ASN A 143 3.15 -3.10 -16.23
C ASN A 143 2.09 -2.14 -15.66
N LEU A 144 2.43 -0.87 -15.45
CA LEU A 144 1.47 0.15 -15.00
C LEU A 144 0.36 0.37 -16.03
N GLN A 145 0.69 0.42 -17.32
CA GLN A 145 -0.33 0.52 -18.37
C GLN A 145 -1.29 -0.67 -18.33
N THR A 146 -0.76 -1.89 -18.17
CA THR A 146 -1.55 -3.12 -18.02
C THR A 146 -2.51 -3.01 -16.82
N LEU A 147 -2.03 -2.52 -15.68
CA LEU A 147 -2.85 -2.27 -14.49
C LEU A 147 -3.95 -1.21 -14.74
N PHE A 148 -3.65 -0.15 -15.48
CA PHE A 148 -4.63 0.92 -15.79
C PHE A 148 -5.77 0.45 -16.68
N GLU A 149 -5.52 -0.55 -17.52
CA GLU A 149 -6.52 -1.28 -18.31
C GLU A 149 -7.38 -2.23 -17.45
N GLY A 150 -7.13 -2.31 -16.14
CA GLY A 150 -7.85 -3.18 -15.20
C GLY A 150 -7.37 -4.63 -15.21
N LYS A 151 -6.25 -4.91 -15.88
CA LYS A 151 -5.64 -6.24 -15.91
C LYS A 151 -4.73 -6.46 -14.71
N GLU A 152 -4.34 -7.71 -14.53
CA GLU A 152 -3.47 -8.15 -13.44
C GLU A 152 -2.04 -8.35 -13.95
N ILE A 153 -1.06 -8.12 -13.08
CA ILE A 153 0.34 -8.40 -13.38
C ILE A 153 0.90 -9.41 -12.38
N LYS A 154 1.87 -10.21 -12.82
CA LYS A 154 2.58 -11.16 -11.97
C LYS A 154 3.82 -10.51 -11.36
N LYS A 155 3.93 -10.51 -10.03
CA LYS A 155 5.07 -9.96 -9.31
C LYS A 155 5.44 -10.75 -8.06
N GLU A 156 6.71 -10.66 -7.67
CA GLU A 156 7.19 -11.17 -6.40
C GLU A 156 6.95 -10.12 -5.30
N ILE A 157 6.31 -10.52 -4.21
CA ILE A 157 6.04 -9.67 -3.05
C ILE A 157 6.62 -10.34 -1.81
N SER A 158 7.70 -9.76 -1.29
CA SER A 158 8.38 -10.27 -0.09
C SER A 158 7.50 -10.10 1.15
N PRO A 159 7.38 -11.12 2.01
CA PRO A 159 6.82 -10.96 3.36
C PRO A 159 7.71 -10.12 4.28
N PHE A 160 8.92 -9.76 3.85
CA PHE A 160 9.91 -9.03 4.64
C PHE A 160 10.23 -7.64 4.08
N PHE A 161 9.23 -6.85 3.68
CA PHE A 161 9.44 -5.58 3.00
C PHE A 161 10.30 -4.56 3.78
N THR A 162 11.53 -4.30 3.31
CA THR A 162 12.49 -3.35 3.91
C THR A 162 12.85 -2.18 2.98
N PHE A 163 13.48 -1.13 3.53
CA PHE A 163 14.06 -0.04 2.72
C PHE A 163 15.16 -0.49 1.76
N GLU A 164 15.91 -1.55 2.09
CA GLU A 164 16.90 -2.11 1.17
C GLU A 164 16.21 -2.77 -0.03
N GLU A 165 15.14 -3.52 0.21
CA GLU A 165 14.33 -4.11 -0.87
C GLU A 165 13.62 -3.05 -1.71
N LEU A 166 13.20 -1.94 -1.11
CA LEU A 166 12.64 -0.80 -1.84
C LEU A 166 13.62 -0.28 -2.91
N SER A 167 14.93 -0.33 -2.65
CA SER A 167 15.97 0.12 -3.58
C SER A 167 16.30 -0.89 -4.71
N LYS A 168 15.72 -2.10 -4.68
CA LYS A 168 15.89 -3.14 -5.71
C LYS A 168 14.84 -2.98 -6.82
N PHE A 169 15.07 -3.61 -7.98
CA PHE A 169 14.28 -3.42 -9.21
C PHE A 169 12.75 -3.62 -9.07
N ASP A 170 12.29 -4.46 -8.14
CA ASP A 170 10.85 -4.70 -7.89
C ASP A 170 10.31 -4.04 -6.59
N GLY A 171 11.11 -3.22 -5.93
CA GLY A 171 10.74 -2.56 -4.66
C GLY A 171 9.49 -1.68 -4.76
N ILE A 172 9.22 -1.12 -5.95
CA ILE A 172 8.03 -0.32 -6.21
C ILE A 172 6.73 -1.12 -6.10
N TRP A 173 6.71 -2.38 -6.54
CA TRP A 173 5.51 -3.20 -6.49
C TRP A 173 5.18 -3.59 -5.05
N GLN A 174 6.21 -3.89 -4.28
CA GLN A 174 6.07 -4.10 -2.83
C GLN A 174 5.54 -2.84 -2.17
N LEU A 175 6.13 -1.67 -2.44
CA LEU A 175 5.64 -0.40 -1.91
C LEU A 175 4.17 -0.17 -2.25
N MET A 176 3.76 -0.39 -3.50
CA MET A 176 2.38 -0.19 -3.93
C MET A 176 1.41 -1.16 -3.26
N VAL A 177 1.79 -2.42 -3.06
CA VAL A 177 0.95 -3.43 -2.38
C VAL A 177 0.83 -3.11 -0.89
N TYR A 178 1.95 -2.86 -0.19
CA TYR A 178 1.95 -2.54 1.24
C TYR A 178 1.30 -1.20 1.59
N ASN A 179 1.22 -0.26 0.65
CA ASN A 179 0.48 1.00 0.83
C ASN A 179 -1.00 0.89 0.42
N GLY A 180 -1.45 -0.22 -0.17
CA GLY A 180 -2.83 -0.37 -0.61
C GLY A 180 -3.17 0.31 -1.95
N TYR A 181 -2.18 0.68 -2.76
CA TYR A 181 -2.42 1.07 -4.16
C TYR A 181 -2.67 -0.13 -5.07
N LEU A 182 -2.17 -1.30 -4.68
CA LEU A 182 -2.44 -2.58 -5.36
C LEU A 182 -2.91 -3.60 -4.34
N LYS A 183 -3.85 -4.45 -4.74
CA LYS A 183 -4.29 -5.63 -3.97
C LYS A 183 -3.60 -6.88 -4.49
N ILE A 184 -3.48 -7.88 -3.63
CA ILE A 184 -3.24 -9.26 -4.05
C ILE A 184 -4.58 -9.84 -4.50
N ASN A 185 -4.59 -10.37 -5.71
CA ASN A 185 -5.75 -11.08 -6.24
C ASN A 185 -5.62 -12.59 -6.06
N LYS A 186 -4.42 -13.13 -6.34
CA LYS A 186 -4.16 -14.57 -6.25
C LYS A 186 -2.70 -14.85 -5.88
N LYS A 187 -2.48 -15.78 -4.95
CA LYS A 187 -1.16 -16.37 -4.69
C LYS A 187 -0.88 -17.48 -5.70
N LEU A 188 0.27 -17.42 -6.37
CA LEU A 188 0.68 -18.39 -7.39
C LEU A 188 1.71 -19.40 -6.85
N SER A 189 2.70 -18.91 -6.13
CA SER A 189 3.76 -19.69 -5.49
C SER A 189 4.15 -19.03 -4.16
N ASN A 190 5.28 -19.40 -3.53
CA ASN A 190 5.64 -18.91 -2.19
C ASN A 190 5.56 -17.39 -2.05
N ASP A 191 6.20 -16.65 -2.97
CA ASP A 191 6.27 -15.19 -2.93
C ASP A 191 5.78 -14.53 -4.24
N GLU A 192 5.26 -15.31 -5.20
CA GLU A 192 4.70 -14.75 -6.44
C GLU A 192 3.18 -14.62 -6.36
N TYR A 193 2.70 -13.45 -6.76
CA TYR A 193 1.30 -13.04 -6.69
C TYR A 193 0.84 -12.42 -8.01
N MET A 194 -0.44 -12.62 -8.32
CA MET A 194 -1.16 -11.74 -9.24
C MET A 194 -1.66 -10.53 -8.46
N ILE A 195 -1.27 -9.34 -8.90
CA ILE A 195 -1.66 -8.08 -8.28
C ILE A 195 -2.43 -7.20 -9.27
N LYS A 196 -3.36 -6.39 -8.73
CA LYS A 196 -4.21 -5.47 -9.52
C LYS A 196 -4.56 -4.23 -8.73
N ILE A 197 -5.09 -3.22 -9.43
CA ILE A 197 -5.71 -2.06 -8.79
C ILE A 197 -7.00 -2.53 -8.07
N PRO A 198 -7.21 -2.14 -6.79
CA PRO A 198 -8.30 -2.69 -5.99
C PRO A 198 -9.68 -2.22 -6.44
N ASN A 199 -9.82 -0.92 -6.71
CA ASN A 199 -11.11 -0.27 -6.94
C ASN A 199 -11.00 0.98 -7.80
N TYR A 200 -12.15 1.60 -8.05
CA TYR A 200 -12.25 2.78 -8.89
C TYR A 200 -11.55 4.01 -8.28
N GLU A 201 -11.57 4.16 -6.95
CA GLU A 201 -10.87 5.26 -6.27
C GLU A 201 -9.39 5.27 -6.65
N ILE A 202 -8.69 4.15 -6.48
CA ILE A 202 -7.27 4.05 -6.80
C ILE A 202 -7.02 4.17 -8.32
N GLN A 203 -7.92 3.62 -9.14
CA GLN A 203 -7.80 3.73 -10.59
C GLN A 203 -7.86 5.19 -11.06
N THR A 204 -8.73 6.02 -10.47
CA THR A 204 -8.82 7.45 -10.81
C THR A 204 -7.58 8.21 -10.39
N PHE A 205 -7.00 7.91 -9.23
CA PHE A 205 -5.76 8.50 -8.77
C PHE A 205 -4.62 8.25 -9.75
N PHE A 206 -4.42 6.99 -10.16
CA PHE A 206 -3.36 6.67 -11.10
C PHE A 206 -3.61 7.30 -12.46
N LYS A 207 -4.83 7.24 -13.00
CA LYS A 207 -5.14 7.88 -14.28
C LYS A 207 -4.84 9.38 -14.25
N LYS A 208 -5.27 10.11 -13.21
CA LYS A 208 -5.01 11.56 -13.12
C LYS A 208 -3.52 11.85 -12.81
N GLY A 209 -3.02 11.34 -11.69
CA GLY A 209 -1.68 11.63 -11.19
C GLY A 209 -0.56 11.14 -12.11
N PHE A 210 -0.73 9.98 -12.75
CA PHE A 210 0.31 9.43 -13.62
C PHE A 210 0.32 10.09 -15.01
N ILE A 211 -0.84 10.28 -15.64
CA ILE A 211 -0.93 10.91 -16.96
C ILE A 211 -0.39 12.34 -16.87
N ASP A 212 -0.86 13.13 -15.91
CA ASP A 212 -0.45 14.53 -15.79
C ASP A 212 1.05 14.67 -15.50
N LYS A 213 1.57 13.82 -14.62
CA LYS A 213 2.95 13.96 -14.12
C LYS A 213 4.00 13.29 -15.01
N PHE A 214 3.68 12.21 -15.71
CA PHE A 214 4.68 11.45 -16.48
C PHE A 214 4.42 11.42 -17.97
N LEU A 215 3.17 11.56 -18.43
CA LEU A 215 2.85 11.60 -19.86
C LEU A 215 2.73 13.04 -20.39
N VAL A 216 2.14 13.96 -19.65
CA VAL A 216 1.94 15.36 -20.08
C VAL A 216 3.17 16.24 -19.83
N SER A 217 3.87 16.05 -18.71
CA SER A 217 5.15 16.75 -18.44
C SER A 217 6.29 16.33 -19.39
N GLY A 218 6.13 15.19 -20.07
CA GLY A 218 7.06 14.59 -21.01
C GLY A 218 7.08 15.24 -22.40
N LYS A 219 7.20 16.57 -22.50
CA LYS A 219 7.67 17.21 -23.76
C LYS A 219 9.18 16.95 -23.95
N LYS A 220 9.50 15.69 -24.23
CA LYS A 220 10.62 15.13 -25.03
C LYS A 220 10.94 13.71 -24.53
N ARG A 221 10.46 12.69 -25.25
CA ARG A 221 11.31 11.79 -26.05
C ARG A 221 10.44 10.83 -26.86
N LYS A 222 10.77 10.78 -28.16
CA LYS A 222 10.24 9.87 -29.17
C LYS A 222 10.31 8.43 -28.62
N HIS A 223 9.18 7.74 -28.48
CA HIS A 223 9.00 6.31 -28.77
C HIS A 223 7.64 5.71 -28.37
N LEU A 224 6.73 6.47 -27.72
CA LEU A 224 5.36 6.02 -27.52
C LEU A 224 4.41 6.70 -28.51
N LYS A 225 4.48 6.26 -29.77
CA LYS A 225 3.41 6.42 -30.76
C LYS A 225 3.15 5.05 -31.36
N VAL A 226 2.33 4.23 -30.71
CA VAL A 226 1.53 3.20 -31.40
C VAL A 226 0.23 2.99 -30.62
N ARG A 227 -0.86 3.51 -31.21
CA ARG A 227 -2.27 3.08 -31.16
C ARG A 227 -3.04 3.19 -29.83
N MET A 228 -3.78 4.30 -29.72
CA MET A 228 -5.21 4.24 -29.40
C MET A 228 -5.97 3.65 -30.59
#